data_AF-P72240-F1
#
_entry.id   AF-P72240-F1
#
_cell.length_a   1.000
_cell.length_b   1.000
_cell.length_c   1.000
_cell.angle_alpha   90.00
_cell.angle_beta   90.00
_cell.angle_gamma   90.00
#
_symmetry.space_group_name_H-M   'P 1'
#
loop_
_entity.id
_entity.type
_entity.pdbx_description
1 polymer ?
#
loop_
_entity_poly.entity_id
_entity_poly.type
_entity_poly.pdbx_seq_one_letter_code
_entity_poly.pdbx_strand_id
1 'polypeptide(L)'
;GLSVHRQASGKDTRRPELERLLAFVREGDTVVVHSMDRLARNLDDLRRLVQGLTQRGVRIEFLKEHLTFTGEDSPMANLMLSVMGAFAEFERALIRERQREGIALAKQRGAYRGRKKSLSSERIAELRQRF
;
A
#
# COMPACT_ATOMS: atom_id res chain seq x y z
N GLY A 1 -6.56 -32.51 1.31
CA GLY A 1 -6.38 -31.05 1.33
C GLY A 1 -4.99 -30.75 1.82
N LEU A 2 -4.20 -30.00 1.06
CA LEU A 2 -2.84 -29.63 1.43
C LEU A 2 -2.89 -28.26 2.12
N SER A 3 -2.68 -28.21 3.43
CA SER A 3 -2.61 -26.94 4.17
C SER A 3 -1.21 -26.35 4.03
N VAL A 4 -1.08 -25.26 3.28
CA VAL A 4 0.22 -24.60 3.05
C VAL A 4 0.37 -23.43 4.02
N HIS A 5 1.08 -23.66 5.13
CA HIS A 5 1.43 -22.59 6.07
C HIS A 5 2.69 -21.88 5.59
N ARG A 6 2.56 -20.68 5.01
CA ARG A 6 3.71 -19.85 4.66
C ARG A 6 3.49 -18.40 5.09
N GLN A 7 4.27 -17.96 6.08
CA GLN A 7 4.29 -16.56 6.53
C GLN A 7 4.93 -15.68 5.45
N ALA A 8 4.21 -14.67 4.97
CA ALA A 8 4.77 -13.62 4.13
C ALA A 8 4.94 -12.32 4.95
N SER A 9 6.08 -11.64 4.77
CA SER A 9 6.36 -10.33 5.38
C SER A 9 6.13 -9.20 4.39
N GLY A 10 5.41 -8.15 4.80
CA GLY A 10 4.98 -7.02 3.94
C GLY A 10 6.04 -5.94 3.72
N LYS A 11 7.25 -6.06 4.28
CA LYS A 11 8.23 -4.96 4.35
C LYS A 11 9.14 -4.76 3.12
N ASP A 12 9.19 -5.72 2.19
CA ASP A 12 10.09 -5.65 1.02
C ASP A 12 9.37 -5.09 -0.23
N THR A 13 10.06 -4.24 -1.00
CA THR A 13 9.49 -3.65 -2.23
C THR A 13 9.38 -4.69 -3.35
N ARG A 14 10.22 -5.73 -3.34
CA ARG A 14 10.26 -6.79 -4.36
C ARG A 14 9.56 -8.09 -3.98
N ARG A 15 8.97 -8.18 -2.78
CA ARG A 15 8.13 -9.29 -2.22
C ARG A 15 8.28 -10.68 -2.89
N PRO A 16 9.50 -11.23 -3.03
CA PRO A 16 9.71 -12.45 -3.83
C PRO A 16 9.00 -13.66 -3.22
N GLU A 17 8.81 -13.67 -1.91
CA GLU A 17 8.07 -14.73 -1.21
C GLU A 17 6.56 -14.67 -1.47
N LEU A 18 5.98 -13.46 -1.56
CA LEU A 18 4.58 -13.32 -1.94
C LEU A 18 4.40 -13.76 -3.39
N GLU A 19 5.27 -13.34 -4.31
CA GLU A 19 5.19 -13.75 -5.72
C GLU A 19 5.26 -15.27 -5.86
N ARG A 20 6.19 -15.93 -5.14
CA ARG A 20 6.26 -17.40 -5.09
C ARG A 20 4.99 -18.02 -4.51
N LEU A 21 4.41 -17.43 -3.47
CA LEU A 21 3.13 -17.91 -2.91
C LEU A 21 2.03 -17.81 -3.96
N LEU A 22 1.88 -16.65 -4.60
CA LEU A 22 0.85 -16.40 -5.63
C LEU A 22 1.00 -17.35 -6.84
N ALA A 23 2.23 -17.67 -7.23
CA ALA A 23 2.52 -18.63 -8.29
C ALA A 23 2.24 -20.10 -7.88
N PHE A 24 2.32 -20.41 -6.59
CA PHE A 24 2.20 -21.78 -6.08
C PHE A 24 0.75 -22.18 -5.77
N VAL A 25 -0.04 -21.27 -5.20
CA VAL A 25 -1.40 -21.56 -4.73
C VAL A 25 -2.34 -21.95 -5.86
N ARG A 26 -3.28 -22.84 -5.56
CA ARG A 26 -4.25 -23.41 -6.50
C ARG A 26 -5.65 -23.32 -5.92
N GLU A 27 -6.64 -23.50 -6.77
CA GLU A 27 -8.04 -23.61 -6.35
C GLU A 27 -8.20 -24.63 -5.21
N GLY A 28 -8.97 -24.26 -4.19
CA GLY A 28 -9.18 -25.07 -2.98
C GLY A 28 -8.11 -24.91 -1.90
N ASP A 29 -6.99 -24.23 -2.18
CA ASP A 29 -5.98 -23.93 -1.16
C ASP A 29 -6.50 -22.90 -0.15
N THR A 30 -5.87 -22.91 1.04
CA THR A 30 -6.07 -21.86 2.06
C THR A 30 -4.74 -21.18 2.35
N VAL A 31 -4.71 -19.86 2.17
CA VAL A 31 -3.59 -18.98 2.53
C VAL A 31 -3.85 -18.42 3.92
N VAL A 32 -3.09 -18.89 4.90
CA VAL A 32 -3.17 -18.40 6.27
C VAL A 32 -2.14 -17.30 6.49
N VAL A 33 -2.60 -16.13 6.92
CA VAL A 33 -1.80 -14.94 7.18
C VAL A 33 -2.00 -14.52 8.63
N HIS A 34 -0.91 -14.13 9.29
CA HIS A 34 -1.00 -13.64 10.66
C HIS A 34 -1.85 -12.37 10.79
N SER A 35 -1.62 -11.36 9.94
CA SER A 35 -2.38 -10.11 9.96
C SER A 35 -2.37 -9.39 8.62
N MET A 36 -3.35 -8.50 8.40
CA MET A 36 -3.50 -7.76 7.13
C MET A 36 -2.27 -6.93 6.74
N ASP A 37 -1.63 -6.26 7.72
CA ASP A 37 -0.42 -5.45 7.51
C ASP A 37 0.81 -6.26 7.06
N ARG A 38 0.77 -7.59 7.26
CA ARG A 38 1.82 -8.50 6.77
C ARG A 38 1.56 -8.96 5.34
N LEU A 39 0.30 -8.99 4.90
CA LEU A 39 -0.06 -9.32 3.53
C LEU A 39 -0.03 -8.12 2.59
N ALA A 40 -0.26 -6.89 3.05
CA ALA A 40 -0.44 -5.76 2.15
C ALA A 40 0.19 -4.48 2.70
N ARG A 41 0.72 -3.64 1.79
CA ARG A 41 1.36 -2.36 2.18
C ARG A 41 0.37 -1.23 2.41
N ASN A 42 -0.81 -1.38 1.83
CA ASN A 42 -1.93 -0.47 1.97
C ASN A 42 -3.20 -1.25 1.61
N LEU A 43 -4.33 -0.60 1.78
CA LEU A 43 -5.59 -1.24 1.52
C LEU A 43 -5.81 -1.59 0.04
N ASP A 44 -5.42 -0.73 -0.89
CA ASP A 44 -5.62 -1.00 -2.31
C ASP A 44 -4.88 -2.29 -2.72
N ASP A 45 -3.69 -2.50 -2.14
CA ASP A 45 -2.92 -3.73 -2.25
C ASP A 45 -3.64 -4.93 -1.60
N LEU A 46 -4.18 -4.75 -0.39
CA LEU A 46 -4.95 -5.79 0.30
C LEU A 46 -6.16 -6.23 -0.52
N ARG A 47 -6.95 -5.28 -1.02
CA ARG A 47 -8.15 -5.53 -1.82
C ARG A 47 -7.80 -6.32 -3.08
N ARG A 48 -6.75 -5.90 -3.79
CA ARG A 48 -6.27 -6.60 -5.00
C ARG A 48 -5.82 -8.04 -4.70
N LEU A 49 -5.05 -8.24 -3.63
CA LEU A 49 -4.55 -9.56 -3.25
C LEU A 49 -5.70 -10.49 -2.84
N VAL A 50 -6.62 -10.00 -2.01
CA VAL A 50 -7.78 -10.78 -1.56
C VAL A 50 -8.66 -11.14 -2.75
N GLN A 51 -9.04 -10.17 -3.59
CA GLN A 51 -9.88 -10.42 -4.77
C GLN A 51 -9.20 -11.38 -5.76
N GLY A 52 -7.91 -11.20 -6.05
CA GLY A 52 -7.19 -12.05 -7.00
C GLY A 52 -7.05 -13.50 -6.55
N LEU A 53 -6.91 -13.73 -5.25
CA LEU A 53 -6.86 -15.07 -4.68
C LEU A 53 -8.25 -15.71 -4.60
N THR A 54 -9.26 -14.98 -4.13
CA THR A 54 -10.62 -15.53 -4.02
C THR A 54 -11.25 -15.82 -5.38
N GLN A 55 -10.97 -15.02 -6.42
CA GLN A 55 -11.37 -15.30 -7.80
C GLN A 55 -10.75 -16.59 -8.36
N ARG A 56 -9.62 -17.03 -7.80
CA ARG A 56 -8.96 -18.31 -8.13
C ARG A 56 -9.48 -19.47 -7.26
N GLY A 57 -10.54 -19.26 -6.46
CA GLY A 57 -11.07 -20.24 -5.51
C GLY A 57 -10.13 -20.53 -4.34
N VAL A 58 -9.24 -19.59 -3.99
CA VAL A 58 -8.34 -19.70 -2.83
C VAL A 58 -8.98 -19.02 -1.62
N ARG A 59 -9.02 -19.72 -0.49
CA ARG A 59 -9.43 -19.15 0.80
C ARG A 59 -8.27 -18.35 1.41
N ILE A 60 -8.56 -17.21 2.03
CA ILE A 60 -7.59 -16.47 2.85
C ILE A 60 -8.11 -16.37 4.28
N GLU A 61 -7.24 -16.60 5.26
CA GLU A 61 -7.54 -16.43 6.68
C GLU A 61 -6.54 -15.48 7.34
N PHE A 62 -7.06 -14.50 8.08
CA PHE A 62 -6.28 -13.57 8.89
C PHE A 62 -6.45 -13.92 10.37
N LEU A 63 -5.38 -14.39 11.01
CA LEU A 63 -5.44 -14.88 12.38
C LEU A 63 -5.73 -13.78 13.39
N LYS A 64 -5.05 -12.63 13.27
CA LYS A 64 -5.17 -11.51 14.20
C LYS A 64 -6.53 -10.82 14.10
N GLU A 65 -7.05 -10.67 12.88
CA GLU A 65 -8.34 -10.01 12.65
C GLU A 65 -9.52 -10.98 12.74
N HIS A 66 -9.28 -12.29 12.85
CA HIS A 66 -10.31 -13.33 12.81
C HIS A 66 -11.22 -13.22 11.58
N LEU A 67 -10.62 -12.93 10.42
CA LEU A 67 -11.34 -12.72 9.16
C LEU A 67 -10.98 -13.79 8.13
N THR A 68 -12.01 -14.30 7.46
CA THR A 68 -11.88 -15.31 6.41
C THR A 68 -12.56 -14.84 5.13
N PHE A 69 -11.89 -15.04 4.00
CA PHE A 69 -12.36 -14.70 2.66
C PHE A 69 -12.33 -15.96 1.79
N THR A 70 -13.48 -16.40 1.28
CA THR A 70 -13.60 -17.67 0.53
C THR A 70 -13.92 -17.49 -0.95
N GLY A 71 -14.30 -16.29 -1.40
CA GLY A 71 -14.74 -16.05 -2.78
C GLY A 71 -16.18 -16.46 -3.06
N GLU A 72 -16.78 -17.31 -2.21
CA GLU A 72 -18.23 -17.37 -2.11
C GLU A 72 -18.72 -15.99 -1.67
N ASP A 73 -19.70 -15.44 -2.40
CA ASP A 73 -20.30 -14.14 -2.12
C ASP A 73 -20.78 -14.09 -0.67
N SER A 74 -19.90 -13.60 0.21
CA SER A 74 -20.23 -13.21 1.55
C SER A 74 -20.42 -11.70 1.50
N PRO A 75 -21.67 -11.20 1.50
CA PRO A 75 -21.94 -9.77 1.61
C PRO A 75 -21.15 -9.10 2.74
N MET A 76 -20.88 -9.84 3.82
CA MET A 76 -20.05 -9.41 4.94
C MET A 76 -18.58 -9.19 4.56
N ALA A 77 -17.98 -10.11 3.79
CA ALA A 77 -16.60 -9.96 3.33
C ALA A 77 -16.43 -8.75 2.39
N ASN A 78 -17.39 -8.54 1.49
CA ASN A 78 -17.43 -7.38 0.60
C ASN A 78 -17.63 -6.08 1.38
N LEU A 79 -18.53 -6.07 2.36
CA LEU A 79 -18.73 -4.95 3.28
C LEU A 79 -17.45 -4.63 4.04
N MET A 80 -16.79 -5.64 4.61
CA MET A 80 -15.58 -5.45 5.41
C MET A 80 -14.43 -4.85 4.59
N LEU A 81 -14.21 -5.36 3.37
CA LEU A 81 -13.23 -4.77 2.44
C LEU A 81 -13.59 -3.32 2.07
N SER A 82 -14.88 -3.01 1.92
CA SER A 82 -15.35 -1.66 1.60
C SER A 82 -15.19 -0.69 2.77
N VAL A 83 -15.43 -1.15 4.00
CA VAL A 83 -15.23 -0.37 5.22
C VAL A 83 -13.74 -0.09 5.44
N MET A 84 -12.90 -1.12 5.32
CA MET A 84 -11.45 -0.93 5.36
C MET A 84 -10.98 0.01 4.25
N GLY A 85 -11.63 -0.09 3.07
CA GLY A 85 -11.76 0.90 1.97
C GLY A 85 -11.70 2.34 2.41
N ALA A 86 -12.87 2.73 2.89
CA ALA A 86 -13.16 4.06 3.35
C ALA A 86 -12.19 4.51 4.44
N PHE A 87 -11.82 3.63 5.37
CA PHE A 87 -10.93 3.99 6.47
C PHE A 87 -9.53 4.36 5.99
N ALA A 88 -8.96 3.61 5.05
CA ALA A 88 -7.65 3.92 4.49
C ALA A 88 -7.65 5.22 3.66
N GLU A 89 -8.73 5.51 2.95
CA GLU A 89 -8.91 6.80 2.27
C GLU A 89 -9.04 7.96 3.25
N PHE A 90 -9.80 7.77 4.33
CA PHE A 90 -9.96 8.73 5.41
C PHE A 90 -8.62 9.06 6.10
N GLU A 91 -7.83 8.05 6.50
CA GLU A 91 -6.50 8.27 7.08
C GLU A 91 -5.57 9.02 6.13
N ARG A 92 -5.57 8.66 4.84
CA ARG A 92 -4.80 9.38 3.81
C ARG A 92 -5.24 10.83 3.69
N ALA A 93 -6.53 11.13 3.79
CA ALA A 93 -7.04 12.50 3.79
C ALA A 93 -6.52 13.29 5.00
N LEU A 94 -6.59 12.71 6.21
CA LEU A 94 -6.08 13.33 7.44
C LEU A 94 -4.57 13.61 7.39
N ILE A 95 -3.77 12.68 6.86
CA ILE A 95 -2.32 12.88 6.72
C ILE A 95 -2.03 14.06 5.78
N ARG A 96 -2.73 14.15 4.64
CA ARG A 96 -2.57 15.26 3.69
C ARG A 96 -2.98 16.60 4.31
N GLU A 97 -4.04 16.61 5.11
CA GLU A 97 -4.50 17.80 5.81
C GLU A 97 -3.45 18.34 6.77
N ARG A 98 -2.93 17.50 7.68
CA ARG A 98 -1.84 17.87 8.59
C ARG A 98 -0.58 18.33 7.85
N GLN A 99 -0.27 17.70 6.72
CA GLN A 99 0.86 18.12 5.89
C GLN A 99 0.65 19.53 5.34
N ARG A 100 -0.55 19.86 4.84
CA ARG A 100 -0.87 21.21 4.36
C ARG A 100 -0.75 22.26 5.47
N GLU A 101 -1.26 21.95 6.66
CA GLU A 101 -1.14 22.82 7.84
C GLU A 101 0.34 23.07 8.21
N GLY A 102 1.14 22.00 8.26
CA GLY A 102 2.58 22.09 8.53
C GLY A 102 3.32 22.93 7.48
N ILE A 103 2.97 22.79 6.19
CA ILE A 103 3.52 23.61 5.11
C ILE A 103 3.12 25.08 5.29
N ALA A 104 1.87 25.38 5.65
CA ALA A 104 1.40 26.75 5.87
C ALA A 104 2.17 27.43 7.02
N LEU A 105 2.32 26.73 8.15
CA LEU A 105 3.13 27.19 9.29
C LEU A 105 4.60 27.41 8.92
N ALA A 106 5.20 26.48 8.18
CA ALA A 106 6.59 26.60 7.73
C ALA A 106 6.79 27.76 6.73
N LYS A 107 5.80 28.04 5.86
CA LYS A 107 5.81 29.22 4.97
C LYS A 107 5.72 30.51 5.78
N GLN A 108 4.82 30.61 6.75
CA GLN A 108 4.70 31.78 7.64
C GLN A 108 6.00 32.06 8.41
N ARG A 109 6.69 31.00 8.84
CA ARG A 109 7.99 31.10 9.55
C ARG A 109 9.19 31.33 8.61
N GLY A 110 8.98 31.43 7.30
CA GLY A 110 10.04 31.69 6.32
C GLY A 110 11.04 30.54 6.14
N ALA A 111 10.67 29.30 6.50
CA ALA A 111 11.58 28.15 6.44
C ALA A 111 11.96 27.73 5.00
N TYR A 112 11.10 28.02 4.03
CA TYR A 112 11.36 27.72 2.61
C TYR A 112 12.21 28.82 1.96
N ARG A 113 13.52 28.57 1.82
CA ARG A 113 14.46 29.48 1.12
C ARG A 113 14.64 29.18 -0.38
N GLY A 114 13.73 28.40 -0.96
CA GLY A 114 13.82 27.93 -2.34
C GLY A 114 15.03 27.00 -2.60
N ARG A 115 15.17 26.54 -3.83
CA ARG A 115 16.36 25.81 -4.26
C ARG A 115 17.54 26.79 -4.31
N LYS A 116 18.66 26.49 -3.63
CA LYS A 116 19.90 27.27 -3.79
C LYS A 116 20.22 27.36 -5.28
N LYS A 117 20.47 28.58 -5.80
CA LYS A 117 20.91 28.77 -7.18
C LYS A 117 22.16 27.91 -7.42
N SER A 118 22.10 27.02 -8.40
CA SER A 118 23.20 26.12 -8.74
C SER A 118 24.26 26.76 -9.65
N LEU A 119 23.95 27.93 -10.23
CA LEU A 119 24.83 28.68 -11.11
C LEU A 119 24.97 30.11 -10.60
N SER A 120 26.20 30.64 -10.63
CA SER A 120 26.46 32.05 -10.36
C SER A 120 25.89 32.93 -11.47
N SER A 121 25.62 34.19 -11.15
CA SER A 121 25.12 35.18 -12.11
C SER A 121 26.04 35.32 -13.33
N GLU A 122 27.35 35.22 -13.11
CA GLU A 122 28.39 35.26 -14.16
C GLU A 122 28.27 34.07 -15.13
N ARG A 123 28.08 32.85 -14.60
CA ARG A 123 27.92 31.64 -15.41
C ARG A 123 26.65 31.68 -16.28
N ILE A 124 25.59 32.35 -15.80
CA ILE A 124 24.36 32.57 -16.58
C ILE A 124 24.60 33.59 -17.70
N ALA A 125 25.40 34.63 -17.44
CA ALA A 125 25.75 35.63 -18.45
C ALA A 125 26.62 35.04 -19.56
N GLU A 126 27.63 34.23 -19.23
CA GLU A 126 28.44 33.49 -20.21
C GLU A 126 27.59 32.59 -21.10
N LEU A 127 26.66 31.82 -20.50
CA LEU A 127 25.80 30.91 -21.27
C LEU A 127 24.84 31.64 -22.21
N ARG A 128 24.41 32.85 -21.87
CA ARG A 128 23.52 33.69 -22.72
C ARG A 128 24.23 34.35 -23.89
N GLN A 129 25.55 34.51 -23.83
CA GLN A 129 26.35 35.05 -24.95
C GLN A 129 26.80 33.97 -25.95
N ARG A 130 26.63 32.69 -25.59
CA ARG A 130 27.10 31.54 -26.38
C ARG A 130 26.03 30.95 -27.31
N PHE A 131 24.81 31.50 -27.26
CA PHE A 131 23.67 31.24 -28.14
C PHE A 131 23.15 32.58 -28.66
#